data_AF-F7MAS5-F1
#
_entry.id   AF-F7MAS5-F1
#
_cell.length_a   1.000
_cell.length_b   1.000
_cell.length_c   1.000
_cell.angle_alpha   90.00
_cell.angle_beta   90.00
_cell.angle_gamma   90.00
#
_symmetry.space_group_name_H-M   'P 1'
#
loop_
_entity.id
_entity.type
_entity.pdbx_description
1 polymer ?
#
loop_
_entity_poly.entity_id
_entity_poly.type
_entity_poly.pdbx_seq_one_letter_code
_entity_poly.pdbx_strand_id
1 'polypeptide(L)'
;MLPYYANVNKVESPFEIQKFVREVEAGDYNSFFHRLQSFFADTTYEVIRDQELHYENVLFIVFKLLGFYTKVEYHTSEGRIDLVLQTDKFIYIMEFKLNGTAEEALQQINDKHYALPFETDERKLFKIGVNFSAETRNIEKWIVES
;
A
#
# COMPACT_ATOMS: atom_id res chain seq x y z
N MET A 1 22.84 -14.26 -16.47
CA MET A 1 22.22 -13.52 -17.60
C MET A 1 20.80 -13.19 -17.19
N LEU A 2 20.52 -11.95 -16.80
CA LEU A 2 19.18 -11.52 -16.37
C LEU A 2 18.43 -10.93 -17.58
N PRO A 3 17.16 -11.30 -17.84
CA PRO A 3 16.42 -10.83 -19.00
C PRO A 3 16.08 -9.34 -18.88
N TYR A 4 16.31 -8.61 -19.97
CA TYR A 4 15.85 -7.25 -20.22
C TYR A 4 14.32 -7.26 -20.41
N TYR A 5 13.57 -6.88 -19.38
CA TYR A 5 12.20 -6.39 -19.56
C TYR A 5 12.03 -5.15 -18.67
N ALA A 6 11.32 -4.16 -19.22
CA ALA A 6 11.24 -2.76 -18.80
C ALA A 6 12.45 -1.90 -19.21
N ASN A 7 12.26 -1.15 -20.31
CA ASN A 7 13.00 0.08 -20.58
C ASN A 7 12.52 1.17 -19.59
N VAL A 8 12.83 0.99 -18.31
CA VAL A 8 12.79 2.07 -17.33
C VAL A 8 14.16 2.73 -17.36
N ASN A 9 14.19 4.06 -17.55
CA ASN A 9 15.41 4.85 -17.42
C ASN A 9 16.06 4.49 -16.08
N LYS A 10 17.20 3.78 -16.14
CA LYS A 10 17.91 3.17 -15.00
C LYS A 10 18.32 4.15 -13.87
N VAL A 11 18.12 5.45 -14.08
CA VAL A 11 18.45 6.53 -13.16
C VAL A 11 17.24 6.98 -12.31
N GLU A 12 16.00 6.76 -12.76
CA GLU A 12 14.79 7.27 -12.08
C GLU A 12 14.26 6.34 -10.98
N SER A 13 14.39 5.02 -11.16
CA SER A 13 13.82 4.02 -10.25
C SER A 13 14.29 4.12 -8.77
N PRO A 14 15.59 4.32 -8.46
CA PRO A 14 16.04 4.50 -7.08
C PRO A 14 15.54 5.81 -6.45
N PHE A 15 15.33 6.85 -7.26
CA PHE A 15 14.89 8.15 -6.79
C PHE A 15 13.40 8.16 -6.47
N GLU A 16 12.57 7.49 -7.26
CA GLU A 16 11.13 7.36 -6.97
C GLU A 16 10.87 6.52 -5.71
N ILE A 17 11.61 5.43 -5.49
CA ILE A 17 11.52 4.65 -4.25
C ILE A 17 11.90 5.50 -3.03
N GLN A 18 12.96 6.31 -3.11
CA GLN A 18 13.33 7.22 -2.01
C GLN A 18 12.26 8.25 -1.67
N LYS A 19 11.44 8.69 -2.64
CA LYS A 19 10.37 9.65 -2.37
C LYS A 19 9.23 9.01 -1.59
N PHE A 20 8.76 7.84 -2.04
CA PHE A 20 7.82 7.04 -1.24
C PHE A 20 8.35 6.84 0.17
N VAL A 21 9.66 6.62 0.28
CA VAL A 21 10.27 6.38 1.58
C VAL A 21 10.13 7.58 2.51
N ARG A 22 10.55 8.75 2.02
CA ARG A 22 10.49 10.00 2.78
C ARG A 22 9.06 10.40 3.15
N GLU A 23 8.10 10.15 2.27
CA GLU A 23 6.68 10.47 2.51
C GLU A 23 6.14 9.65 3.70
N VAL A 24 6.43 8.34 3.74
CA VAL A 24 6.06 7.46 4.87
C VAL A 24 6.80 7.83 6.15
N GLU A 25 8.10 8.12 6.09
CA GLU A 25 8.86 8.57 7.28
C GLU A 25 8.40 9.93 7.82
N ALA A 26 7.86 10.80 6.96
CA ALA A 26 7.37 12.12 7.31
C ALA A 26 5.92 12.15 7.82
N GLY A 27 5.16 11.05 7.74
CA GLY A 27 3.74 11.08 8.07
C GLY A 27 2.83 11.50 6.92
N ASP A 28 3.38 11.74 5.73
CA ASP A 28 2.65 12.31 4.58
C ASP A 28 2.02 11.22 3.70
N TYR A 29 0.98 10.60 4.24
CA TYR A 29 0.22 9.56 3.53
C TYR A 29 -0.47 10.09 2.26
N ASN A 30 -0.81 11.38 2.17
CA ASN A 30 -1.46 11.93 0.98
C ASN A 30 -0.50 11.98 -0.20
N SER A 31 0.72 12.50 0.00
CA SER A 31 1.75 12.49 -1.04
C SER A 31 2.09 11.05 -1.46
N PHE A 32 2.19 10.14 -0.49
CA PHE A 32 2.40 8.71 -0.74
C PHE A 32 1.31 8.12 -1.66
N PHE A 33 0.02 8.31 -1.34
CA PHE A 33 -1.06 7.77 -2.17
C PHE A 33 -1.19 8.45 -3.52
N HIS A 34 -0.94 9.76 -3.64
CA HIS A 34 -0.90 10.43 -4.94
C HIS A 34 0.26 9.92 -5.81
N ARG A 35 1.40 9.58 -5.21
CA ARG A 35 2.50 8.96 -5.94
C ARG A 35 2.15 7.54 -6.38
N LEU A 36 1.48 6.75 -5.53
CA LEU A 36 0.94 5.45 -5.94
C LEU A 36 -0.05 5.60 -7.10
N GLN A 37 -0.95 6.58 -7.06
CA GLN A 37 -1.87 6.85 -8.16
C GLN A 37 -1.13 7.16 -9.46
N SER A 38 -0.09 7.99 -9.39
CA SER A 38 0.75 8.35 -10.54
C SER A 38 1.49 7.13 -11.09
N PHE A 39 2.03 6.29 -10.21
CA PHE A 39 2.71 5.04 -10.58
C PHE A 39 1.77 4.06 -11.30
N PHE A 40 0.54 3.88 -10.80
CA PHE A 40 -0.44 3.01 -11.46
C PHE A 40 -0.94 3.59 -12.79
N ALA A 41 -1.06 4.92 -12.90
CA ALA A 41 -1.43 5.56 -14.16
C ALA A 41 -0.34 5.42 -15.24
N ASP A 42 0.94 5.48 -14.85
CA ASP A 42 2.07 5.38 -15.77
C ASP A 42 2.36 3.93 -16.21
N THR A 43 1.99 2.94 -15.38
CA THR A 43 2.15 1.52 -15.70
C THR A 43 1.10 1.06 -16.74
N THR A 44 1.30 1.36 -18.02
CA THR A 44 0.33 1.08 -19.09
C THR A 44 0.59 -0.22 -19.89
N TYR A 45 -0.48 -1.02 -19.98
CA TYR A 45 -0.85 -2.01 -21.00
C TYR A 45 0.00 -3.28 -21.23
N GLU A 46 1.33 -3.23 -21.26
CA GLU A 46 2.11 -4.34 -21.85
C GLU A 46 2.34 -5.55 -20.93
N VAL A 47 2.23 -5.40 -19.61
CA VAL A 47 2.54 -6.46 -18.64
C VAL A 47 1.30 -7.31 -18.27
N ILE A 48 0.10 -6.92 -18.71
CA ILE A 48 -1.15 -7.41 -18.12
C ILE A 48 -2.00 -8.10 -19.20
N ARG A 49 -1.58 -9.29 -19.61
CA ARG A 49 -2.46 -10.26 -20.26
C ARG A 49 -2.53 -11.52 -19.41
N ASP A 50 -3.76 -11.90 -19.10
CA ASP A 50 -4.20 -13.13 -18.43
C ASP A 50 -3.70 -13.35 -17.00
N GLN A 51 -4.52 -12.92 -16.02
CA GLN A 51 -5.08 -13.76 -14.94
C GLN A 51 -5.80 -12.87 -13.91
N GLU A 52 -6.97 -13.31 -13.46
CA GLU A 52 -7.88 -12.60 -12.53
C GLU A 52 -7.35 -12.47 -11.08
N LEU A 53 -6.04 -12.57 -10.84
CA LEU A 53 -5.42 -12.63 -9.50
C LEU A 53 -4.35 -11.54 -9.23
N HIS A 54 -4.35 -10.43 -9.97
CA HIS A 54 -3.13 -9.60 -10.09
C HIS A 54 -3.04 -8.30 -9.28
N TYR A 55 -4.10 -7.74 -8.69
CA TYR A 55 -3.97 -6.47 -7.93
C TYR A 55 -3.33 -6.64 -6.56
N GLU A 56 -3.72 -7.66 -5.80
CA GLU A 56 -3.05 -8.04 -4.56
C GLU A 56 -1.56 -8.31 -4.80
N ASN A 57 -1.22 -8.98 -5.91
CA ASN A 57 0.16 -9.26 -6.30
C ASN A 57 0.95 -8.00 -6.72
N VAL A 58 0.34 -7.07 -7.45
CA VAL A 58 1.00 -5.80 -7.82
C VAL A 58 1.22 -4.93 -6.59
N LEU A 59 0.23 -4.83 -5.70
CA LEU A 59 0.38 -4.14 -4.42
C LEU A 59 1.45 -4.80 -3.56
N PHE A 60 1.43 -6.12 -3.44
CA PHE A 60 2.45 -6.91 -2.77
C PHE A 60 3.85 -6.65 -3.34
N ILE A 61 4.00 -6.58 -4.66
CA ILE A 61 5.27 -6.26 -5.34
C ILE A 61 5.69 -4.83 -5.04
N VAL A 62 4.79 -3.84 -5.13
CA VAL A 62 5.08 -2.44 -4.79
C VAL A 62 5.54 -2.34 -3.33
N PHE A 63 4.83 -2.96 -2.39
CA PHE A 63 5.19 -2.93 -0.97
C PHE A 63 6.49 -3.68 -0.66
N LYS A 64 6.77 -4.80 -1.33
CA LYS A 64 8.08 -5.47 -1.23
C LYS A 64 9.21 -4.63 -1.81
N LEU A 65 8.98 -3.93 -2.93
CA LEU A 65 9.97 -3.06 -3.57
C LEU A 65 10.27 -1.81 -2.76
N LEU A 66 9.29 -1.31 -2.01
CA LEU A 66 9.50 -0.20 -1.07
C LEU A 66 10.45 -0.57 0.09
N GLY A 67 10.77 -1.85 0.27
CA GLY A 67 11.93 -2.29 1.06
C GLY A 67 11.91 -1.90 2.54
N PHE A 68 10.77 -1.42 3.03
CA PHE A 68 10.62 -0.98 4.39
C PHE A 68 10.48 -2.15 5.35
N TYR A 69 10.45 -1.85 6.64
CA TYR A 69 10.04 -2.78 7.70
C TYR A 69 8.54 -3.16 7.57
N THR A 70 8.11 -3.54 6.36
CA THR A 70 6.77 -3.94 5.99
C THR A 70 6.57 -5.37 6.45
N LYS A 71 5.64 -5.60 7.37
CA LYS A 71 5.04 -6.92 7.51
C LYS A 71 3.88 -6.96 6.52
N VAL A 72 4.19 -7.41 5.30
CA VAL A 72 3.26 -7.45 4.15
C VAL A 72 2.12 -8.45 4.38
N GLU A 73 2.22 -9.32 5.37
CA GLU A 73 1.12 -10.16 5.82
C GLU A 73 1.18 -10.26 7.35
N TYR A 74 0.46 -9.39 8.05
CA TYR A 74 0.37 -9.46 9.51
C TYR A 74 -0.82 -10.33 9.89
N HIS A 75 -0.54 -11.50 10.46
CA HIS A 75 -1.56 -12.40 10.98
C HIS A 75 -1.91 -11.98 12.41
N THR A 76 -3.17 -11.59 12.64
CA THR A 76 -3.73 -11.43 13.99
C THR A 76 -4.60 -12.65 14.32
N SER A 77 -4.99 -12.78 15.59
CA SER A 77 -5.99 -13.80 15.99
C SER A 77 -7.35 -13.62 15.30
N GLU A 78 -7.63 -12.41 14.80
CA GLU A 78 -8.93 -12.00 14.23
C GLU A 78 -8.96 -12.03 12.69
N GLY A 79 -7.81 -12.22 12.02
CA GLY A 79 -7.71 -12.30 10.56
C GLY A 79 -6.34 -11.87 10.02
N ARG A 80 -6.27 -11.65 8.70
CA ARG A 80 -5.07 -11.17 8.00
C ARG A 80 -5.23 -9.67 7.73
N ILE A 81 -4.24 -8.87 8.16
CA ILE A 81 -4.11 -7.47 7.75
C ILE A 81 -3.37 -7.46 6.42
N ASP A 82 -3.88 -6.70 5.44
CA ASP A 82 -3.24 -6.60 4.13
C ASP A 82 -1.87 -5.91 4.19
N LEU A 83 -1.72 -4.84 4.98
CA LEU A 83 -0.43 -4.19 5.14
C LEU A 83 -0.27 -3.47 6.47
N VAL A 84 0.88 -3.69 7.10
CA VAL A 84 1.37 -2.84 8.19
C VAL A 84 2.73 -2.23 7.82
N LEU A 85 2.81 -0.90 7.84
CA LEU A 85 4.07 -0.14 7.75
C LEU A 85 4.44 0.41 9.10
N GLN A 86 5.72 0.32 9.46
CA GLN A 86 6.24 0.83 10.72
C GLN A 86 7.50 1.65 10.46
N THR A 87 7.52 2.88 10.98
CA THR A 87 8.71 3.74 11.03
C THR A 87 9.17 3.91 12.47
N ASP A 88 10.13 4.79 12.70
CA ASP A 88 10.54 5.25 14.02
C ASP A 88 9.43 6.07 14.73
N LYS A 89 8.49 6.66 13.98
CA LYS A 89 7.47 7.60 14.49
C LYS A 89 6.03 7.19 14.24
N PHE A 90 5.80 6.36 13.23
CA PHE A 90 4.46 6.10 12.71
C PHE A 90 4.20 4.62 12.51
N ILE A 91 2.93 4.24 12.69
CA ILE A 91 2.40 2.93 12.33
C ILE A 91 1.25 3.18 11.37
N TYR A 92 1.22 2.44 10.26
CA TYR A 92 0.15 2.48 9.29
C TYR A 92 -0.45 1.10 9.17
N ILE A 93 -1.73 0.98 9.49
CA ILE A 93 -2.52 -0.23 9.25
C ILE A 93 -3.39 0.07 8.04
N MET A 94 -3.18 -0.68 6.97
CA MET A 94 -3.88 -0.50 5.71
C MET A 94 -4.66 -1.76 5.35
N GLU A 95 -5.88 -1.54 4.89
CA GLU A 95 -6.75 -2.56 4.32
C GLU A 95 -7.19 -2.10 2.94
N PHE A 96 -7.19 -3.01 1.97
CA PHE A 96 -7.49 -2.68 0.58
C PHE A 96 -8.77 -3.40 0.13
N LYS A 97 -9.59 -2.69 -0.65
CA LYS A 97 -10.74 -3.26 -1.34
C LYS A 97 -10.59 -3.09 -2.84
N LEU A 98 -10.89 -4.14 -3.58
CA LEU A 98 -11.08 -4.10 -5.03
C LEU A 98 -12.58 -4.11 -5.31
N ASN A 99 -13.08 -3.06 -5.98
CA ASN A 99 -14.51 -2.89 -6.28
C ASN A 99 -15.42 -2.89 -5.03
N GLY A 100 -14.90 -2.41 -3.90
CA GLY A 100 -15.68 -2.14 -2.67
C GLY A 100 -15.66 -0.65 -2.36
N THR A 101 -15.52 -0.30 -1.08
CA THR A 101 -15.35 1.09 -0.63
C THR A 101 -14.21 1.24 0.38
N ALA A 102 -13.67 2.45 0.48
CA ALA A 102 -12.63 2.77 1.47
C ALA A 102 -13.19 2.72 2.90
N GLU A 103 -14.49 3.02 3.05
CA GLU A 103 -15.25 2.89 4.29
C GLU A 103 -15.33 1.45 4.76
N GLU A 104 -15.67 0.50 3.89
CA GLU A 104 -15.70 -0.93 4.23
C GLU A 104 -14.31 -1.43 4.64
N ALA A 105 -13.26 -0.97 3.97
CA ALA A 105 -11.88 -1.28 4.33
C ALA A 105 -11.54 -0.76 5.75
N LEU A 106 -11.86 0.49 6.04
CA LEU A 106 -11.62 1.10 7.35
C LEU A 106 -12.46 0.43 8.44
N GLN A 107 -13.72 0.10 8.14
CA GLN A 107 -14.61 -0.62 9.05
C GLN A 107 -14.03 -2.00 9.39
N GLN A 108 -13.48 -2.72 8.41
CA GLN A 108 -12.84 -4.02 8.67
C GLN A 108 -11.65 -3.89 9.64
N ILE A 109 -10.81 -2.85 9.49
CA ILE A 109 -9.69 -2.60 10.42
C ILE A 109 -10.21 -2.45 11.86
N ASN A 110 -11.31 -1.72 12.03
CA ASN A 110 -11.94 -1.45 13.31
C ASN A 110 -12.61 -2.71 13.91
N ASP A 111 -13.41 -3.41 13.12
CA ASP A 111 -14.16 -4.60 13.54
C ASP A 111 -13.25 -5.77 13.92
N LYS A 112 -12.10 -5.87 13.25
CA LYS A 112 -11.10 -6.92 13.50
C LYS A 112 -10.06 -6.53 14.55
N HIS A 113 -10.20 -5.34 15.15
CA HIS A 113 -9.32 -4.83 16.18
C HIS A 113 -7.83 -4.91 15.80
N TYR A 114 -7.51 -4.60 14.54
CA TYR A 114 -6.13 -4.73 14.04
C TYR A 114 -5.15 -3.76 14.70
N ALA A 115 -5.62 -2.68 15.31
CA ALA A 115 -4.81 -1.77 16.10
C ALA A 115 -4.43 -2.30 17.50
N LEU A 116 -5.12 -3.35 18.00
CA LEU A 116 -4.93 -3.89 19.35
C LEU A 116 -3.46 -4.21 19.70
N PRO A 117 -2.64 -4.84 18.81
CA PRO A 117 -1.24 -5.13 19.12
C PRO A 117 -0.35 -3.89 19.29
N PHE A 118 -0.84 -2.71 18.93
CA PHE A 118 -0.10 -1.45 18.92
C PHE A 118 -0.64 -0.42 19.93
N GLU A 119 -1.61 -0.78 20.77
CA GLU A 119 -2.23 0.15 21.73
C GLU A 119 -1.24 0.77 22.73
N THR A 120 -0.17 0.03 23.08
CA THR A 120 0.87 0.52 23.99
C THR A 120 2.10 1.05 23.25
N ASP A 121 2.03 1.16 21.91
CA ASP A 121 3.11 1.70 21.10
C ASP A 121 3.12 3.23 21.17
N GLU A 122 4.29 3.83 21.31
CA GLU A 122 4.43 5.30 21.43
C GLU A 122 4.32 6.02 20.07
N ARG A 123 4.39 5.26 18.96
CA ARG A 123 4.28 5.80 17.60
C ARG A 123 2.84 6.18 17.29
N LYS A 124 2.67 7.23 16.47
CA LYS A 124 1.34 7.63 16.01
C LYS A 124 0.82 6.61 15.00
N LEU A 125 -0.36 6.06 15.29
CA LEU A 125 -1.02 5.06 14.46
C LEU A 125 -2.01 5.71 13.48
N PHE A 126 -2.01 5.24 12.25
CA PHE A 126 -2.97 5.57 11.21
C PHE A 126 -3.67 4.29 10.75
N LYS A 127 -5.01 4.29 10.80
CA LYS A 127 -5.85 3.27 10.16
C LYS A 127 -6.30 3.82 8.82
N ILE A 128 -6.03 3.09 7.76
CA ILE A 128 -6.23 3.59 6.40
C ILE A 128 -7.00 2.55 5.58
N GLY A 129 -8.24 2.90 5.25
CA GLY A 129 -9.04 2.13 4.29
C GLY A 129 -8.83 2.65 2.88
N VAL A 130 -8.59 1.76 1.92
CA VAL A 130 -8.28 2.14 0.53
C VAL A 130 -9.16 1.37 -0.45
N ASN A 131 -9.75 2.08 -1.41
CA ASN A 131 -10.50 1.49 -2.51
C ASN A 131 -9.72 1.57 -3.83
N PHE A 132 -9.64 0.44 -4.51
CA PHE A 132 -9.19 0.34 -5.89
C PHE A 132 -10.37 0.11 -6.82
N SER A 133 -10.38 0.87 -7.92
CA SER A 133 -11.29 0.61 -9.02
C SER A 133 -10.62 -0.34 -10.01
N ALA A 134 -11.24 -1.50 -10.25
CA ALA A 134 -10.77 -2.40 -11.31
C ALA A 134 -10.98 -1.79 -12.71
N GLU A 135 -11.91 -0.85 -12.86
CA GLU A 135 -12.19 -0.14 -14.10
C GLU A 135 -11.07 0.83 -14.45
N THR A 136 -10.69 1.71 -13.52
CA THR A 136 -9.60 2.68 -13.74
C THR A 136 -8.22 2.08 -13.47
N ARG A 137 -8.18 0.89 -12.86
CA ARG A 137 -6.97 0.18 -12.44
C ARG A 137 -6.10 1.02 -11.50
N ASN A 138 -6.75 1.83 -10.67
CA ASN A 138 -6.09 2.82 -9.83
C ASN A 138 -6.79 2.95 -8.47
N ILE A 139 -6.13 3.63 -7.53
CA ILE A 139 -6.72 4.03 -6.26
C ILE A 139 -7.79 5.07 -6.55
N GLU A 140 -9.03 4.74 -6.21
CA GLU A 140 -10.17 5.65 -6.34
C GLU A 140 -10.30 6.53 -5.09
N LYS A 141 -10.07 5.96 -3.90
CA LYS A 141 -10.27 6.65 -2.62
C LYS A 141 -9.42 6.04 -1.51
N TRP A 142 -8.98 6.88 -0.58
CA TRP A 142 -8.47 6.45 0.73
C TRP A 142 -9.11 7.29 1.84
N ILE A 143 -9.30 6.70 3.01
CA ILE A 143 -9.80 7.35 4.22
C ILE A 143 -8.86 7.02 5.36
N VAL A 144 -8.56 8.02 6.19
CA VAL A 144 -7.64 7.89 7.32
C VAL A 144 -8.36 8.20 8.63
N GLU A 145 -8.13 7.35 9.61
CA GLU A 145 -8.50 7.55 11.02
C GLU A 145 -7.21 7.46 11.86
N SER A 146 -6.96 8.46 12.73
CA SER A 146 -5.75 8.55 13.57
C SER A 146 -6.09 8.81 15.02
#